data_AF-A0A1V5DHD9-F1
#
_entry.id   AF-A0A1V5DHD9-F1
#
_cell.length_a   1.000
_cell.length_b   1.000
_cell.length_c   1.000
_cell.angle_alpha   90.00
_cell.angle_beta   90.00
_cell.angle_gamma   90.00
#
_symmetry.space_group_name_H-M   'P 1'
#
loop_
_entity.id
_entity.type
_entity.pdbx_description
1 polymer ?
#
loop_
_entity_poly.entity_id
_entity_poly.type
_entity_poly.pdbx_seq_one_letter_code
_entity_poly.pdbx_strand_id
1 'polypeptide(L)'
;MEPVSFTIANEVSMIPVIQSAAAAYCRVAGADEEIARQTELAVEEIVTNIFQYEYLPGQEETITMTLSLKDGALQFLIRFRGIPFDVACLKQWEKKTGIDRIVESNGRGLGLRLLGRFGYEVTYHNLGWPGQEICVRRSIPAAESKPLPARKTQAASESCKTIFRRMRPGDAAAISRLAYFAYRYTYIREELYEPEQVRLRNADGRMKSYVIVNNKNDEVIGHMAFFSDDLFAAVPELAAGFVHPRFRGSGGFNELTELMVRDAQAEGWQGVCGMAVTSHFYSQLAALRTGMRESALFVSHLNPLAIPNIKDQAVSRESLLYLVRIFDRNHRQPYYAPSRHREMIAQIVRNVSATANFADVPREAPLPDRGETETRTDTQQSGYLVIRRWGRDTLHTVSEILRNWCLDRLETIYLYLPLTQPATAVYGSDLEEMSFFFAGIMSGHSGADWLVMQYLNNRRNDYGLIKAATPFGKILIDYVRNCDPTAGGNPGKVQPAAL
;
A
#
# COMPACT_ATOMS: atom_id res chain seq x y z
N MET A 1 -28.12 -25.24 -14.67
CA MET A 1 -28.49 -23.91 -15.18
C MET A 1 -27.23 -23.07 -15.21
N GLU A 2 -26.98 -22.31 -16.27
CA GLU A 2 -25.79 -21.47 -16.35
C GLU A 2 -25.88 -20.26 -15.38
N PRO A 3 -24.74 -19.74 -14.90
CA PRO A 3 -24.72 -18.56 -14.05
C PRO A 3 -25.00 -17.29 -14.86
N VAL A 4 -25.77 -16.37 -14.29
CA VAL A 4 -26.03 -15.04 -14.87
C VAL A 4 -25.33 -14.00 -14.02
N SER A 5 -24.58 -13.08 -14.63
CA SER A 5 -23.91 -11.98 -13.92
C SER A 5 -24.34 -10.64 -14.48
N PHE A 6 -24.54 -9.67 -13.62
CA PHE A 6 -24.84 -8.28 -13.99
C PHE A 6 -24.15 -7.31 -13.03
N THR A 7 -23.83 -6.12 -13.55
CA THR A 7 -23.15 -5.05 -12.83
C THR A 7 -24.06 -3.82 -12.81
N ILE A 8 -24.19 -3.18 -11.63
CA ILE A 8 -24.97 -1.95 -11.45
C ILE A 8 -24.14 -0.88 -10.75
N ALA A 9 -24.54 0.38 -10.91
CA ALA A 9 -24.10 1.47 -10.04
C ALA A 9 -24.66 1.30 -8.62
N ASN A 10 -23.98 1.86 -7.61
CA ASN A 10 -24.38 1.79 -6.20
C ASN A 10 -25.54 2.74 -5.82
N GLU A 11 -26.53 2.86 -6.70
CA GLU A 11 -27.72 3.70 -6.51
C GLU A 11 -28.92 2.88 -6.03
N VAL A 12 -29.70 3.40 -5.08
CA VAL A 12 -30.92 2.75 -4.56
C VAL A 12 -31.98 2.54 -5.68
N SER A 13 -31.98 3.40 -6.70
CA SER A 13 -32.77 3.29 -7.94
C SER A 13 -32.56 1.98 -8.69
N MET A 14 -31.38 1.35 -8.54
CA MET A 14 -30.98 0.13 -9.26
C MET A 14 -31.34 -1.16 -8.52
N ILE A 15 -31.74 -1.09 -7.25
CA ILE A 15 -32.11 -2.27 -6.44
C ILE A 15 -33.29 -3.05 -7.07
N PRO A 16 -34.39 -2.42 -7.53
CA PRO A 16 -35.49 -3.13 -8.20
C PRO A 16 -35.07 -3.91 -9.45
N VAL A 17 -34.01 -3.46 -10.15
CA VAL A 17 -33.47 -4.16 -11.33
C VAL A 17 -32.85 -5.49 -10.93
N ILE A 18 -32.03 -5.50 -9.87
CA ILE A 18 -31.44 -6.73 -9.33
C ILE A 18 -32.52 -7.64 -8.73
N GLN A 19 -33.46 -7.10 -7.96
CA GLN A 19 -34.57 -7.89 -7.40
C GLN A 19 -35.33 -8.63 -8.51
N SER A 20 -35.70 -7.91 -9.57
CA SER A 20 -36.40 -8.48 -10.73
C SER A 20 -35.58 -9.57 -11.42
N ALA A 21 -34.28 -9.35 -11.64
CA ALA A 21 -33.39 -10.34 -12.25
C ALA A 21 -33.23 -11.59 -11.36
N ALA A 22 -33.10 -11.40 -10.04
CA ALA A 22 -32.96 -12.49 -9.08
C ALA A 22 -34.23 -13.33 -8.97
N ALA A 23 -35.41 -12.70 -8.92
CA ALA A 23 -36.71 -13.38 -8.93
C ALA A 23 -36.95 -14.15 -10.23
N ALA A 24 -36.65 -13.55 -11.39
CA ALA A 24 -36.73 -14.22 -12.68
C ALA A 24 -35.82 -15.45 -12.75
N TYR A 25 -34.58 -15.35 -12.26
CA TYR A 25 -33.67 -16.50 -12.18
C TYR A 25 -34.21 -17.60 -11.27
N CYS A 26 -34.78 -17.26 -10.10
CA CYS A 26 -35.41 -18.24 -9.19
C CYS A 26 -36.53 -19.03 -9.87
N ARG A 27 -37.44 -18.34 -10.58
CA ARG A 27 -38.56 -18.97 -11.28
C ARG A 27 -38.08 -19.95 -12.35
N VAL A 28 -37.11 -19.54 -13.18
CA VAL A 28 -36.55 -20.41 -14.23
C VAL A 28 -35.70 -21.54 -13.64
N ALA A 29 -35.14 -21.37 -12.44
CA ALA A 29 -34.49 -22.42 -11.66
C ALA A 29 -35.48 -23.40 -10.99
N GLY A 30 -36.80 -23.20 -11.11
CA GLY A 30 -37.83 -24.09 -10.56
C GLY A 30 -38.22 -23.82 -9.11
N ALA A 31 -37.86 -22.67 -8.55
CA ALA A 31 -38.30 -22.26 -7.21
C ALA A 31 -39.74 -21.69 -7.22
N ASP A 32 -40.45 -21.82 -6.10
CA ASP A 32 -41.79 -21.23 -5.92
C ASP A 32 -41.74 -19.69 -5.74
N GLU A 33 -42.91 -19.05 -5.85
CA GLU A 33 -43.03 -17.59 -5.74
C GLU A 33 -42.70 -17.03 -4.35
N GLU A 34 -42.87 -17.80 -3.26
CA GLU A 34 -42.46 -17.33 -1.93
C GLU A 34 -40.93 -17.35 -1.80
N ILE A 35 -40.26 -18.33 -2.41
CA ILE A 35 -38.79 -18.36 -2.50
C ILE A 35 -38.28 -17.23 -3.41
N ALA A 36 -38.91 -16.97 -4.56
CA ALA A 36 -38.57 -15.83 -5.41
C ALA A 36 -38.71 -14.49 -4.67
N ARG A 37 -39.81 -14.30 -3.92
CA ARG A 37 -40.06 -13.09 -3.12
C ARG A 37 -39.15 -12.97 -1.88
N GLN A 38 -38.77 -14.09 -1.26
CA GLN A 38 -37.76 -14.11 -0.20
C GLN A 38 -36.37 -13.78 -0.75
N THR A 39 -36.06 -14.19 -1.98
CA THR A 39 -34.87 -13.76 -2.73
C THR A 39 -34.87 -12.25 -2.97
N GLU A 40 -35.97 -11.66 -3.45
CA GLU A 40 -36.07 -10.19 -3.66
C GLU A 40 -35.76 -9.40 -2.38
N LEU A 41 -36.27 -9.87 -1.23
CA LEU A 41 -36.03 -9.23 0.07
C LEU A 41 -34.61 -9.48 0.60
N ALA A 42 -34.04 -10.68 0.37
CA ALA A 42 -32.66 -10.98 0.74
C ALA A 42 -31.67 -10.13 -0.07
N VAL A 43 -31.92 -9.99 -1.37
CA VAL A 43 -31.21 -9.10 -2.29
C VAL A 43 -31.30 -7.65 -1.82
N GLU A 44 -32.50 -7.14 -1.55
CA GLU A 44 -32.72 -5.77 -1.10
C GLU A 44 -32.00 -5.48 0.22
N GLU A 45 -32.15 -6.35 1.22
CA GLU A 45 -31.49 -6.20 2.52
C GLU A 45 -29.96 -6.17 2.34
N ILE A 46 -29.37 -7.10 1.58
CA ILE A 46 -27.91 -7.16 1.42
C ILE A 46 -27.39 -5.99 0.59
N VAL A 47 -28.00 -5.69 -0.56
CA VAL A 47 -27.56 -4.61 -1.45
C VAL A 47 -27.77 -3.24 -0.79
N THR A 48 -28.88 -3.03 -0.08
CA THR A 48 -29.11 -1.80 0.71
C THR A 48 -28.07 -1.66 1.82
N ASN A 49 -27.74 -2.74 2.54
CA ASN A 49 -26.69 -2.70 3.56
C ASN A 49 -25.31 -2.37 2.95
N ILE A 50 -24.96 -2.94 1.79
CA ILE A 50 -23.73 -2.57 1.06
C ILE A 50 -23.75 -1.07 0.71
N PHE A 51 -24.83 -0.59 0.09
CA PHE A 51 -24.94 0.80 -0.37
C PHE A 51 -24.93 1.80 0.80
N GLN A 52 -25.55 1.46 1.92
CA GLN A 52 -25.70 2.34 3.07
C GLN A 52 -24.47 2.36 4.00
N TYR A 53 -23.77 1.23 4.16
CA TYR A 53 -22.74 1.08 5.20
C TYR A 53 -21.33 0.80 4.68
N GLU A 54 -21.17 0.28 3.47
CA GLU A 54 -19.86 -0.12 2.93
C GLU A 54 -19.26 0.91 1.95
N TYR A 55 -19.87 2.09 1.83
CA TYR A 55 -19.33 3.23 1.08
C TYR A 55 -19.33 4.51 1.89
N LEU A 56 -18.53 5.50 1.46
CA LEU A 56 -18.64 6.86 1.99
C LEU A 56 -19.86 7.58 1.39
N PRO A 57 -20.52 8.51 2.12
CA PRO A 57 -21.63 9.28 1.59
C PRO A 57 -21.27 10.00 0.28
N GLY A 58 -22.05 9.75 -0.78
CA GLY A 58 -21.82 10.32 -2.11
C GLY A 58 -20.66 9.71 -2.90
N GLN A 59 -20.13 8.55 -2.50
CA GLN A 59 -19.17 7.80 -3.30
C GLN A 59 -19.90 7.01 -4.40
N GLU A 60 -19.58 7.27 -5.66
CA GLU A 60 -20.03 6.48 -6.82
C GLU A 60 -19.12 5.24 -7.00
N GLU A 61 -19.73 4.06 -7.06
CA GLU A 61 -19.07 2.76 -7.29
C GLU A 61 -20.00 1.82 -8.06
N THR A 62 -19.50 0.64 -8.43
CA THR A 62 -20.33 -0.45 -8.98
C THR A 62 -20.26 -1.71 -8.10
N ILE A 63 -21.33 -2.52 -8.18
CA ILE A 63 -21.35 -3.89 -7.66
C ILE A 63 -21.68 -4.87 -8.78
N THR A 64 -21.11 -6.07 -8.70
CA THR A 64 -21.44 -7.18 -9.60
C THR A 64 -22.12 -8.28 -8.78
N MET A 65 -23.29 -8.74 -9.21
CA MET A 65 -23.94 -9.91 -8.63
C MET A 65 -23.99 -11.03 -9.67
N THR A 66 -23.55 -12.22 -9.26
CA THR A 66 -23.66 -13.46 -10.02
C THR A 66 -24.68 -14.38 -9.36
N LEU A 67 -25.70 -14.76 -10.12
CA LEU A 67 -26.71 -15.75 -9.76
C LEU A 67 -26.29 -17.11 -10.31
N SER A 68 -26.35 -18.17 -9.50
CA SER A 68 -26.06 -19.53 -9.96
C SER A 68 -26.84 -20.58 -9.19
N LEU A 69 -27.16 -21.71 -9.83
CA LEU A 69 -27.70 -22.90 -9.20
C LEU A 69 -26.62 -23.99 -9.17
N LYS A 70 -26.12 -24.34 -7.97
CA LYS A 70 -25.08 -25.37 -7.78
C LYS A 70 -25.52 -26.38 -6.73
N ASP A 71 -25.46 -27.65 -7.09
CA ASP A 71 -25.82 -28.80 -6.22
C ASP A 71 -27.21 -28.69 -5.59
N GLY A 72 -28.20 -28.19 -6.35
CA GLY A 72 -29.58 -27.97 -5.88
C GLY A 72 -29.74 -26.75 -4.95
N ALA A 73 -28.68 -25.99 -4.70
CA ALA A 73 -28.72 -24.76 -3.92
C ALA A 73 -28.61 -23.52 -4.81
N LEU A 74 -29.44 -22.52 -4.52
CA LEU A 74 -29.34 -21.18 -5.11
C LEU A 74 -28.20 -20.43 -4.44
N GLN A 75 -27.33 -19.82 -5.25
CA GLN A 75 -26.18 -19.04 -4.80
C GLN A 75 -26.17 -17.65 -5.45
N PHE A 76 -26.04 -16.62 -4.63
CA PHE A 76 -25.77 -15.24 -5.02
C PHE A 76 -24.34 -14.91 -4.59
N LEU A 77 -23.50 -14.52 -5.54
CA LEU A 77 -22.17 -14.01 -5.26
C LEU A 77 -22.14 -12.52 -5.58
N ILE A 78 -22.04 -11.68 -4.56
CA ILE A 78 -22.01 -10.22 -4.68
C ILE A 78 -20.58 -9.74 -4.49
N ARG A 79 -19.99 -9.15 -5.51
CA ARG A 79 -18.63 -8.60 -5.53
C ARG A 79 -18.67 -7.08 -5.60
N PHE A 80 -17.89 -6.43 -4.74
CA PHE A 80 -17.82 -4.97 -4.66
C PHE A 80 -16.51 -4.48 -4.01
N ARG A 81 -16.17 -3.21 -4.24
CA ARG A 81 -14.98 -2.56 -3.66
C ARG A 81 -15.37 -1.51 -2.62
N GLY A 82 -15.93 -1.97 -1.50
CA GLY A 82 -16.35 -1.14 -0.37
C GLY A 82 -15.37 -1.12 0.80
N ILE A 83 -15.80 -0.59 1.94
CA ILE A 83 -15.08 -0.58 3.21
C ILE A 83 -14.70 -2.02 3.62
N PRO A 84 -13.43 -2.33 4.00
CA PRO A 84 -13.03 -3.70 4.28
C PRO A 84 -13.70 -4.34 5.51
N PHE A 85 -14.31 -5.51 5.31
CA PHE A 85 -14.89 -6.36 6.34
C PHE A 85 -13.86 -6.90 7.34
N ASP A 86 -14.26 -6.92 8.61
CA ASP A 86 -13.68 -7.78 9.64
C ASP A 86 -14.50 -9.09 9.72
N VAL A 87 -14.11 -10.06 8.90
CA VAL A 87 -14.76 -11.38 8.82
C VAL A 87 -14.70 -12.14 10.16
N ALA A 88 -13.67 -11.90 10.99
CA ALA A 88 -13.55 -12.53 12.30
C ALA A 88 -14.57 -11.95 13.29
N CYS A 89 -14.78 -10.63 13.28
CA CYS A 89 -15.82 -9.97 14.06
C CYS A 89 -17.23 -10.42 13.63
N LEU A 90 -17.51 -10.47 12.32
CA LEU A 90 -18.79 -10.95 11.77
C LEU A 90 -19.11 -12.38 12.24
N LYS A 91 -18.17 -13.32 12.12
CA LYS A 91 -18.32 -14.70 12.61
C LYS A 91 -18.49 -14.81 14.13
N GLN A 92 -17.95 -13.86 14.90
CA GLN A 92 -18.19 -13.80 16.34
C GLN A 92 -19.56 -13.22 16.69
N TRP A 93 -20.09 -12.30 15.87
CA TRP A 93 -21.42 -11.72 16.05
C TRP A 93 -22.50 -12.75 15.77
N GLU A 94 -22.41 -13.49 14.67
CA GLU A 94 -23.32 -14.60 14.33
C GLU A 94 -23.52 -15.55 15.51
N LYS A 95 -22.41 -15.99 16.14
CA LYS A 95 -22.39 -16.89 17.31
C LYS A 95 -22.91 -16.29 18.62
N LYS A 96 -23.16 -14.98 18.70
CA LYS A 96 -23.51 -14.25 19.95
C LYS A 96 -24.90 -13.59 19.94
N THR A 97 -25.75 -13.90 18.95
CA THR A 97 -27.06 -13.26 18.72
C THR A 97 -28.17 -13.71 19.69
N GLY A 98 -28.05 -13.30 20.96
CA GLY A 98 -29.20 -13.16 21.85
C GLY A 98 -30.04 -11.93 21.49
N ILE A 99 -31.34 -11.94 21.80
CA ILE A 99 -32.27 -10.83 21.49
C ILE A 99 -31.80 -9.50 22.09
N ASP A 100 -31.26 -9.55 23.31
CA ASP A 100 -30.90 -8.35 24.09
C ASP A 100 -29.74 -7.55 23.46
N ARG A 101 -28.79 -8.23 22.81
CA ARG A 101 -27.62 -7.59 22.16
C ARG A 101 -27.91 -6.91 20.83
N ILE A 102 -29.03 -7.25 20.18
CA ILE A 102 -29.46 -6.60 18.92
C ILE A 102 -29.99 -5.18 19.21
N VAL A 103 -30.49 -4.96 20.44
CA VAL A 103 -30.89 -3.64 20.94
C VAL A 103 -29.65 -2.76 21.17
N GLU A 104 -28.61 -3.32 21.80
CA GLU A 104 -27.33 -2.63 22.05
C GLU A 104 -26.57 -2.28 20.75
N SER A 105 -26.75 -3.05 19.66
CA SER A 105 -26.04 -2.88 18.39
C SER A 105 -26.72 -1.94 17.38
N ASN A 106 -27.78 -1.22 17.77
CA ASN A 106 -28.60 -0.38 16.88
C ASN A 106 -29.14 -1.15 15.65
N GLY A 107 -29.55 -2.41 15.84
CA GLY A 107 -30.15 -3.22 14.77
C GLY A 107 -29.15 -3.87 13.81
N ARG A 108 -27.84 -3.69 14.01
CA ARG A 108 -26.83 -4.50 13.31
C ARG A 108 -27.02 -5.97 13.67
N GLY A 109 -27.43 -6.76 12.67
CA GLY A 109 -27.81 -8.17 12.83
C GLY A 109 -29.25 -8.50 12.39
N LEU A 110 -30.11 -7.51 12.12
CA LEU A 110 -31.49 -7.78 11.66
C LEU A 110 -31.51 -8.51 10.30
N GLY A 111 -30.74 -8.02 9.32
CA GLY A 111 -30.62 -8.63 8.00
C GLY A 111 -30.09 -10.07 8.06
N LEU A 112 -28.99 -10.30 8.80
CA LEU A 112 -28.45 -11.65 9.05
C LEU A 112 -29.50 -12.61 9.64
N ARG A 113 -30.37 -12.13 10.53
CA ARG A 113 -31.45 -12.92 11.13
C ARG A 113 -32.63 -13.14 10.18
N LEU A 114 -32.94 -12.19 9.28
CA LEU A 114 -33.92 -12.37 8.19
C LEU A 114 -33.41 -13.42 7.19
N LEU A 115 -32.14 -13.32 6.80
CA LEU A 115 -31.46 -14.25 5.89
C LEU A 115 -31.46 -15.67 6.49
N GLY A 116 -31.02 -15.83 7.74
CA GLY A 116 -31.06 -17.11 8.44
C GLY A 116 -32.48 -17.68 8.59
N ARG A 117 -33.51 -16.84 8.79
CA ARG A 117 -34.92 -17.27 8.79
C ARG A 117 -35.41 -17.77 7.43
N PHE A 118 -34.87 -17.25 6.34
CA PHE A 118 -35.16 -17.75 4.98
C PHE A 118 -34.26 -18.93 4.58
N GLY A 119 -33.43 -19.46 5.49
CA GLY A 119 -32.51 -20.57 5.18
C GLY A 119 -31.31 -20.16 4.31
N TYR A 120 -30.95 -18.87 4.31
CA TYR A 120 -29.70 -18.40 3.70
C TYR A 120 -28.52 -18.56 4.66
N GLU A 121 -27.53 -19.34 4.23
CA GLU A 121 -26.17 -19.26 4.73
C GLU A 121 -25.47 -18.07 4.07
N VAL A 122 -24.78 -17.24 4.86
CA VAL A 122 -24.03 -16.08 4.37
C VAL A 122 -22.56 -16.28 4.71
N THR A 123 -21.67 -16.15 3.72
CA THR A 123 -20.23 -16.15 3.94
C THR A 123 -19.59 -14.89 3.38
N TYR A 124 -18.72 -14.29 4.19
CA TYR A 124 -18.02 -13.06 3.90
C TYR A 124 -16.55 -13.36 3.60
N HIS A 125 -16.06 -12.84 2.47
CA HIS A 125 -14.67 -12.95 2.06
C HIS A 125 -14.11 -11.56 1.75
N ASN A 126 -13.01 -11.20 2.42
CA ASN A 126 -12.18 -10.07 2.05
C ASN A 126 -11.09 -10.61 1.11
N LEU A 127 -10.92 -9.98 -0.05
CA LEU A 127 -10.06 -10.48 -1.13
C LEU A 127 -8.84 -9.57 -1.39
N GLY A 128 -8.56 -8.59 -0.53
CA GLY A 128 -7.47 -7.63 -0.74
C GLY A 128 -7.81 -6.58 -1.81
N TRP A 129 -6.90 -6.28 -2.73
CA TRP A 129 -7.10 -5.31 -3.82
C TRP A 129 -8.31 -5.60 -4.74
N PRO A 130 -8.64 -6.86 -5.09
CA PRO A 130 -9.91 -7.24 -5.73
C PRO A 130 -11.18 -6.76 -5.01
N GLY A 131 -11.11 -6.43 -3.71
CA GLY A 131 -12.22 -5.93 -2.92
C GLY A 131 -12.80 -7.00 -1.99
N GLN A 132 -14.11 -7.22 -2.08
CA GLN A 132 -14.89 -8.00 -1.13
C GLN A 132 -15.90 -8.87 -1.88
N GLU A 133 -16.25 -10.03 -1.33
CA GLU A 133 -17.44 -10.76 -1.75
C GLU A 133 -18.30 -11.27 -0.60
N ILE A 134 -19.62 -11.17 -0.79
CA ILE A 134 -20.63 -11.85 0.02
C ILE A 134 -21.18 -12.98 -0.84
N CYS A 135 -20.99 -14.21 -0.37
CA CYS A 135 -21.61 -15.39 -0.96
C CYS A 135 -22.82 -15.77 -0.09
N VAL A 136 -24.00 -15.82 -0.70
CA VAL A 136 -25.27 -16.14 -0.06
C VAL A 136 -25.77 -17.42 -0.69
N ARG A 137 -25.99 -18.47 0.11
CA ARG A 137 -26.40 -19.79 -0.38
C ARG A 137 -27.66 -20.26 0.33
N ARG A 138 -28.60 -20.88 -0.39
CA ARG A 138 -29.80 -21.50 0.18
C ARG A 138 -30.15 -22.80 -0.54
N SER A 139 -30.52 -23.81 0.25
CA SER A 139 -31.20 -25.01 -0.25
C SER A 139 -32.69 -24.75 -0.45
N ILE A 140 -33.31 -25.35 -1.47
CA ILE A 140 -34.68 -25.04 -1.93
C ILE A 140 -35.66 -26.20 -1.62
N PRO A 141 -36.40 -26.15 -0.50
CA PRO A 141 -37.66 -26.90 -0.32
C PRO A 141 -38.85 -25.99 0.05
N ALA A 142 -40.09 -26.50 -0.14
CA ALA A 142 -41.34 -25.72 -0.12
C ALA A 142 -41.73 -25.03 1.22
N ALA A 143 -42.49 -23.93 1.11
CA ALA A 143 -42.85 -22.86 2.11
C ALA A 143 -43.52 -23.29 3.45
N GLU A 144 -43.65 -22.49 4.55
CA GLU A 144 -43.90 -21.03 4.84
C GLU A 144 -43.28 -20.56 6.22
N SER A 145 -43.32 -19.31 6.76
CA SER A 145 -43.44 -17.91 6.26
C SER A 145 -43.05 -16.79 7.30
N LYS A 146 -43.98 -15.92 7.81
CA LYS A 146 -43.70 -14.51 8.27
C LYS A 146 -44.57 -13.93 9.44
N PRO A 147 -44.39 -12.69 10.01
CA PRO A 147 -43.76 -11.43 9.49
C PRO A 147 -42.83 -10.54 10.41
N LEU A 148 -43.24 -9.32 10.85
CA LEU A 148 -42.47 -8.03 10.97
C LEU A 148 -42.74 -7.26 12.34
N PRO A 149 -42.31 -5.99 12.66
CA PRO A 149 -41.57 -4.87 11.98
C PRO A 149 -40.46 -4.13 12.83
N ALA A 150 -40.04 -2.86 12.51
CA ALA A 150 -38.96 -2.07 13.21
C ALA A 150 -39.03 -0.50 13.07
N ARG A 151 -38.26 0.31 13.86
CA ARG A 151 -38.00 1.79 13.66
C ARG A 151 -36.58 2.29 14.12
N LYS A 152 -36.17 3.53 13.71
CA LYS A 152 -34.80 4.08 13.43
C LYS A 152 -34.37 5.35 14.24
N THR A 153 -33.05 5.67 14.34
CA THR A 153 -32.46 7.05 14.24
C THR A 153 -30.92 7.12 13.97
N GLN A 154 -30.33 8.32 13.83
CA GLN A 154 -29.01 8.68 13.24
C GLN A 154 -28.21 9.67 14.16
N ALA A 155 -26.89 9.90 13.96
CA ALA A 155 -26.02 10.68 14.89
C ALA A 155 -25.07 11.73 14.24
N ALA A 156 -24.72 12.77 15.02
CA ALA A 156 -23.89 13.95 14.64
C ALA A 156 -22.44 13.93 15.22
N SER A 157 -21.63 14.97 14.99
CA SER A 157 -20.23 15.07 15.48
C SER A 157 -19.99 16.12 16.55
N GLU A 158 -19.07 15.81 17.46
CA GLU A 158 -18.41 16.76 18.36
C GLU A 158 -16.88 16.66 18.26
N SER A 159 -16.17 17.68 18.74
CA SER A 159 -14.72 17.64 18.94
C SER A 159 -14.34 16.70 20.10
N CYS A 160 -13.12 16.15 20.04
CA CYS A 160 -12.62 15.25 21.08
C CYS A 160 -11.13 15.42 21.37
N LYS A 161 -10.75 15.12 22.62
CA LYS A 161 -9.36 14.90 23.04
C LYS A 161 -8.86 13.55 22.52
N THR A 162 -7.61 13.51 22.09
CA THR A 162 -6.98 12.32 21.47
C THR A 162 -5.95 11.67 22.38
N ILE A 163 -5.78 10.35 22.24
CA ILE A 163 -4.73 9.54 22.85
C ILE A 163 -3.86 8.95 21.73
N PHE A 164 -2.55 8.92 21.95
CA PHE A 164 -1.58 8.32 21.03
C PHE A 164 -0.99 7.08 21.69
N ARG A 165 -1.05 5.92 21.02
CA ARG A 165 -0.56 4.65 21.58
C ARG A 165 -0.15 3.65 20.49
N ARG A 166 0.62 2.62 20.90
CA ARG A 166 0.76 1.37 20.15
C ARG A 166 -0.62 0.81 19.79
N MET A 167 -0.75 0.15 18.63
CA MET A 167 -1.98 -0.57 18.32
C MET A 167 -2.18 -1.78 19.25
N ARG A 168 -3.44 -2.10 19.53
CA ARG A 168 -3.92 -3.34 20.12
C ARG A 168 -4.44 -4.24 18.99
N PRO A 169 -4.52 -5.57 19.16
CA PRO A 169 -5.07 -6.46 18.13
C PRO A 169 -6.47 -6.06 17.62
N GLY A 170 -7.33 -5.55 18.51
CA GLY A 170 -8.68 -5.07 18.15
C GLY A 170 -8.72 -3.81 17.28
N ASP A 171 -7.64 -3.03 17.19
CA ASP A 171 -7.60 -1.81 16.36
C ASP A 171 -7.49 -2.13 14.86
N ALA A 172 -7.06 -3.35 14.50
CA ALA A 172 -6.66 -3.72 13.14
C ALA A 172 -7.74 -3.46 12.09
N ALA A 173 -9.01 -3.78 12.40
CA ALA A 173 -10.13 -3.49 11.51
C ALA A 173 -10.32 -1.99 11.27
N ALA A 174 -10.07 -1.15 12.27
CA ALA A 174 -10.14 0.30 12.11
C ALA A 174 -8.99 0.84 11.25
N ILE A 175 -7.78 0.27 11.38
CA ILE A 175 -6.63 0.58 10.52
C ILE A 175 -6.96 0.28 9.04
N SER A 176 -7.57 -0.87 8.73
CA SER A 176 -7.99 -1.20 7.37
C SER A 176 -9.07 -0.27 6.81
N ARG A 177 -10.02 0.18 7.65
CA ARG A 177 -10.98 1.23 7.26
C ARG A 177 -10.29 2.56 6.97
N LEU A 178 -9.31 2.98 7.78
CA LEU A 178 -8.53 4.19 7.55
C LEU A 178 -7.74 4.14 6.24
N ALA A 179 -7.12 2.99 5.91
CA ALA A 179 -6.44 2.78 4.63
C ALA A 179 -7.40 3.00 3.44
N TYR A 180 -8.59 2.39 3.48
CA TYR A 180 -9.62 2.55 2.45
C TYR A 180 -10.17 3.99 2.36
N PHE A 181 -10.35 4.68 3.48
CA PHE A 181 -10.75 6.08 3.49
C PHE A 181 -9.68 7.02 2.91
N ALA A 182 -8.40 6.65 3.02
CA ALA A 182 -7.28 7.43 2.51
C ALA A 182 -6.95 7.16 1.04
N TYR A 183 -7.03 5.91 0.57
CA TYR A 183 -6.49 5.46 -0.72
C TYR A 183 -7.41 4.52 -1.54
N ARG A 184 -8.67 4.32 -1.12
CA ARG A 184 -9.53 3.22 -1.63
C ARG A 184 -8.76 1.90 -1.61
N TYR A 185 -8.68 1.15 -2.70
CA TYR A 185 -7.87 -0.08 -2.83
C TYR A 185 -6.61 0.15 -3.68
N THR A 186 -5.99 1.34 -3.62
CA THR A 186 -4.80 1.67 -4.43
C THR A 186 -3.52 1.81 -3.61
N TYR A 187 -3.57 1.68 -2.29
CA TYR A 187 -2.34 1.71 -1.49
C TYR A 187 -1.48 0.47 -1.75
N ILE A 188 -0.17 0.70 -1.88
CA ILE A 188 0.85 -0.28 -2.30
C ILE A 188 0.98 -1.51 -1.36
N ARG A 189 0.60 -1.37 -0.09
CA ARG A 189 0.64 -2.46 0.91
C ARG A 189 -0.74 -3.10 1.05
N GLU A 190 -1.00 -4.14 0.26
CA GLU A 190 -2.26 -4.88 0.24
C GLU A 190 -2.65 -5.40 1.63
N GLU A 191 -1.67 -5.80 2.45
CA GLU A 191 -1.86 -6.34 3.79
C GLU A 191 -2.63 -5.40 4.74
N LEU A 192 -2.67 -4.09 4.45
CA LEU A 192 -3.41 -3.11 5.25
C LEU A 192 -4.93 -3.20 5.03
N TYR A 193 -5.39 -3.81 3.93
CA TYR A 193 -6.82 -4.04 3.67
C TYR A 193 -7.36 -5.31 4.36
N GLU A 194 -6.48 -6.14 4.92
CA GLU A 194 -6.81 -7.36 5.64
C GLU A 194 -6.56 -7.23 7.15
N PRO A 195 -7.61 -7.12 8.00
CA PRO A 195 -7.45 -6.97 9.45
C PRO A 195 -6.69 -8.12 10.15
N GLU A 196 -6.66 -9.32 9.55
CA GLU A 196 -5.86 -10.45 10.04
C GLU A 196 -4.36 -10.21 9.78
N GLN A 197 -3.98 -9.80 8.56
CA GLN A 197 -2.59 -9.50 8.22
C GLN A 197 -2.04 -8.32 9.05
N VAL A 198 -2.86 -7.30 9.30
CA VAL A 198 -2.53 -6.17 10.19
C VAL A 198 -2.23 -6.66 11.62
N ARG A 199 -2.99 -7.63 12.14
CA ARG A 199 -2.72 -8.27 13.45
C ARG A 199 -1.45 -9.11 13.42
N LEU A 200 -1.32 -10.02 12.47
CA LEU A 200 -0.19 -10.94 12.37
C LEU A 200 1.15 -10.19 12.26
N ARG A 201 1.24 -9.20 11.36
CA ARG A 201 2.47 -8.41 11.14
C ARG A 201 2.85 -7.52 12.33
N ASN A 202 1.89 -7.14 13.19
CA ASN A 202 2.20 -6.47 14.46
C ASN A 202 2.59 -7.44 15.58
N ALA A 203 2.15 -8.70 15.52
CA ALA A 203 2.55 -9.73 16.46
C ALA A 203 3.95 -10.30 16.14
N ASP A 204 4.30 -10.42 14.86
CA ASP A 204 5.61 -10.92 14.41
C ASP A 204 6.69 -9.83 14.23
N GLY A 205 6.32 -8.55 14.33
CA GLY A 205 7.23 -7.41 14.32
C GLY A 205 7.57 -6.84 12.93
N ARG A 206 7.10 -7.44 11.83
CA ARG A 206 7.30 -6.90 10.46
C ARG A 206 6.60 -5.56 10.24
N MET A 207 5.56 -5.25 11.03
CA MET A 207 4.90 -3.96 11.08
C MET A 207 4.81 -3.49 12.53
N LYS A 208 5.13 -2.22 12.80
CA LYS A 208 5.07 -1.62 14.14
C LYS A 208 4.13 -0.41 14.12
N SER A 209 2.83 -0.68 14.27
CA SER A 209 1.73 0.29 14.12
C SER A 209 1.40 1.09 15.39
N TYR A 210 1.14 2.38 15.21
CA TYR A 210 0.64 3.30 16.22
C TYR A 210 -0.69 3.91 15.76
N VAL A 211 -1.53 4.29 16.71
CA VAL A 211 -2.88 4.80 16.47
C VAL A 211 -3.16 6.08 17.24
N ILE A 212 -3.94 6.96 16.60
CA ILE A 212 -4.62 8.10 17.22
C ILE A 212 -6.03 7.63 17.60
N VAL A 213 -6.38 7.79 18.86
CA VAL A 213 -7.63 7.27 19.42
C VAL A 213 -8.45 8.40 20.04
N ASN A 214 -9.74 8.40 19.74
CA ASN A 214 -10.73 9.29 20.33
C ASN A 214 -11.02 8.84 21.78
N ASN A 215 -10.70 9.69 22.77
CA ASN A 215 -10.82 9.35 24.19
C ASN A 215 -12.28 9.20 24.68
N LYS A 216 -13.29 9.67 23.94
CA LYS A 216 -14.71 9.52 24.33
C LYS A 216 -15.25 8.13 24.00
N ASN A 217 -14.76 7.47 22.95
CA ASN A 217 -15.38 6.24 22.39
C ASN A 217 -14.37 5.11 22.00
N ASP A 218 -13.08 5.26 22.32
CA ASP A 218 -11.96 4.38 21.92
C ASP A 218 -11.86 4.15 20.39
N GLU A 219 -12.43 5.05 19.57
CA GLU A 219 -12.40 4.97 18.11
C GLU A 219 -11.01 5.37 17.57
N VAL A 220 -10.42 4.50 16.77
CA VAL A 220 -9.17 4.77 16.05
C VAL A 220 -9.46 5.70 14.87
N ILE A 221 -8.98 6.94 14.96
CA ILE A 221 -9.20 8.02 13.98
C ILE A 221 -7.95 8.33 13.13
N GLY A 222 -6.80 7.76 13.48
CA GLY A 222 -5.57 7.87 12.70
C GLY A 222 -4.60 6.71 12.96
N HIS A 223 -3.70 6.48 12.01
CA HIS A 223 -2.72 5.39 12.02
C HIS A 223 -1.42 5.82 11.31
N MET A 224 -0.29 5.30 11.78
CA MET A 224 1.00 5.31 11.11
C MET A 224 1.79 4.08 11.59
N ALA A 225 2.61 3.48 10.75
CA ALA A 225 3.40 2.30 11.12
C ALA A 225 4.85 2.41 10.65
N PHE A 226 5.75 1.77 11.40
CA PHE A 226 7.06 1.43 10.85
C PHE A 226 6.98 0.09 10.13
N PHE A 227 7.66 -0.02 8.99
CA PHE A 227 7.90 -1.24 8.26
C PHE A 227 9.40 -1.50 8.22
N SER A 228 9.83 -2.64 8.76
CA SER A 228 11.17 -3.14 8.52
C SER A 228 11.20 -3.80 7.15
N ASP A 229 12.26 -3.53 6.38
CA ASP A 229 12.50 -4.18 5.10
C ASP A 229 13.77 -5.03 5.24
N ASP A 230 13.64 -6.35 5.22
CA ASP A 230 14.75 -7.29 5.44
C ASP A 230 15.91 -7.10 4.45
N LEU A 231 15.63 -6.60 3.24
CA LEU A 231 16.65 -6.33 2.21
C LEU A 231 17.48 -5.07 2.56
N PHE A 232 16.88 -4.12 3.28
CA PHE A 232 17.41 -2.76 3.55
C PHE A 232 17.39 -2.37 5.04
N ALA A 233 17.40 -3.34 5.96
CA ALA A 233 16.93 -3.26 7.36
C ALA A 233 17.65 -2.29 8.33
N ALA A 234 18.44 -1.34 7.86
CA ALA A 234 19.14 -0.35 8.69
C ALA A 234 18.24 0.77 9.21
N VAL A 235 17.25 1.20 8.42
CA VAL A 235 16.34 2.30 8.75
C VAL A 235 14.91 1.93 8.32
N PRO A 236 14.01 1.58 9.25
CA PRO A 236 12.64 1.21 8.89
C PRO A 236 11.85 2.40 8.33
N GLU A 237 10.93 2.08 7.42
CA GLU A 237 10.09 3.05 6.73
C GLU A 237 8.90 3.44 7.61
N LEU A 238 8.75 4.74 7.84
CA LEU A 238 7.55 5.34 8.43
C LEU A 238 6.49 5.55 7.34
N ALA A 239 5.50 4.66 7.27
CA ALA A 239 4.48 4.64 6.22
C ALA A 239 3.09 4.26 6.77
N ALA A 240 2.12 3.99 5.88
CA ALA A 240 0.71 3.74 6.21
C ALA A 240 0.04 4.88 7.00
N GLY A 241 0.42 6.12 6.67
CA GLY A 241 -0.05 7.35 7.32
C GLY A 241 -1.47 7.72 6.94
N PHE A 242 -2.44 7.31 7.75
CA PHE A 242 -3.86 7.49 7.47
C PHE A 242 -4.55 8.31 8.57
N VAL A 243 -5.41 9.25 8.17
CA VAL A 243 -6.27 10.02 9.09
C VAL A 243 -7.68 10.04 8.54
N HIS A 244 -8.65 9.71 9.39
CA HIS A 244 -10.06 9.70 9.06
C HIS A 244 -10.47 11.09 8.52
N PRO A 245 -11.20 11.21 7.39
CA PRO A 245 -11.45 12.48 6.72
C PRO A 245 -11.97 13.60 7.63
N ARG A 246 -12.90 13.28 8.55
CA ARG A 246 -13.50 14.22 9.54
C ARG A 246 -12.50 14.80 10.56
N PHE A 247 -11.30 14.25 10.68
CA PHE A 247 -10.29 14.64 11.68
C PHE A 247 -8.98 15.13 11.03
N ARG A 248 -8.94 15.30 9.70
CA ARG A 248 -7.79 15.91 9.00
C ARG A 248 -7.61 17.37 9.43
N GLY A 249 -6.36 17.84 9.49
CA GLY A 249 -6.03 19.22 9.93
C GLY A 249 -5.99 19.44 11.45
N SER A 250 -6.34 18.44 12.27
CA SER A 250 -6.38 18.52 13.74
C SER A 250 -5.01 18.54 14.45
N GLY A 251 -3.89 18.47 13.72
CA GLY A 251 -2.53 18.46 14.28
C GLY A 251 -2.02 17.10 14.78
N GLY A 252 -2.89 16.23 15.29
CA GLY A 252 -2.49 14.99 15.99
C GLY A 252 -1.62 14.00 15.19
N PHE A 253 -1.60 14.08 13.86
CA PHE A 253 -0.69 13.26 13.04
C PHE A 253 0.80 13.64 13.24
N ASN A 254 1.08 14.91 13.54
CA ASN A 254 2.43 15.35 13.92
C ASN A 254 2.82 14.75 15.27
N GLU A 255 1.94 14.84 16.28
CA GLU A 255 2.17 14.30 17.63
C GLU A 255 2.39 12.77 17.62
N LEU A 256 1.60 12.03 16.84
CA LEU A 256 1.79 10.60 16.61
C LEU A 256 3.18 10.31 16.05
N THR A 257 3.62 11.10 15.07
CA THR A 257 4.92 10.90 14.42
C THR A 257 6.09 11.27 15.33
N GLU A 258 5.95 12.31 16.15
CA GLU A 258 6.93 12.69 17.18
C GLU A 258 7.05 11.65 18.28
N LEU A 259 5.95 10.99 18.67
CA LEU A 259 5.97 9.82 19.56
C LEU A 259 6.75 8.67 18.91
N MET A 260 6.39 8.30 17.68
CA MET A 260 7.04 7.22 16.94
C MET A 260 8.56 7.42 16.77
N VAL A 261 9.00 8.64 16.44
CA VAL A 261 10.43 8.97 16.33
C VAL A 261 11.15 8.89 17.69
N ARG A 262 10.50 9.32 18.78
CA ARG A 262 11.07 9.18 20.14
C ARG A 262 11.21 7.72 20.56
N ASP A 263 10.19 6.89 20.31
CA ASP A 263 10.23 5.46 20.60
C ASP A 263 11.33 4.74 19.80
N ALA A 264 11.46 5.06 18.50
CA ALA A 264 12.54 4.53 17.66
C ALA A 264 13.94 4.91 18.17
N GLN A 265 14.11 6.15 18.67
CA GLN A 265 15.36 6.57 19.32
C GLN A 265 15.60 5.84 20.66
N ALA A 266 14.56 5.64 21.48
CA ALA A 266 14.66 4.94 22.76
C ALA A 266 14.97 3.45 22.61
N GLU A 267 14.54 2.83 21.51
CA GLU A 267 14.87 1.44 21.13
C GLU A 267 16.22 1.31 20.42
N GLY A 268 17.00 2.39 20.30
CA GLY A 268 18.36 2.36 19.75
C GLY A 268 18.44 2.14 18.24
N TRP A 269 17.39 2.46 17.48
CA TRP A 269 17.41 2.34 16.02
C TRP A 269 18.43 3.32 15.41
N GLN A 270 19.00 3.00 14.25
CA GLN A 270 20.01 3.87 13.61
C GLN A 270 19.39 5.13 12.96
N GLY A 271 18.09 5.07 12.66
CA GLY A 271 17.31 6.15 12.06
C GLY A 271 15.92 5.68 11.64
N VAL A 272 15.23 6.54 10.91
CA VAL A 272 13.93 6.26 10.28
C VAL A 272 13.91 6.87 8.88
N CYS A 273 13.21 6.24 7.94
CA CYS A 273 13.04 6.78 6.59
C CYS A 273 11.56 6.95 6.22
N GLY A 274 11.29 7.57 5.07
CA GLY A 274 9.95 7.73 4.53
C GLY A 274 9.99 7.96 3.02
N MET A 275 9.06 7.34 2.32
CA MET A 275 8.87 7.48 0.88
C MET A 275 7.77 8.52 0.59
N ALA A 276 8.12 9.57 -0.13
CA ALA A 276 7.19 10.64 -0.45
C ALA A 276 6.99 10.79 -1.97
N VAL A 277 5.74 10.65 -2.41
CA VAL A 277 5.30 10.91 -3.80
C VAL A 277 5.74 12.29 -4.30
N THR A 278 5.87 12.41 -5.62
CA THR A 278 6.42 13.60 -6.29
C THR A 278 5.42 14.30 -7.22
N SER A 279 4.25 13.71 -7.47
CA SER A 279 3.07 14.43 -7.98
C SER A 279 2.65 15.63 -7.12
N HIS A 280 2.89 15.58 -5.79
CA HIS A 280 2.59 16.65 -4.84
C HIS A 280 3.60 16.75 -3.68
N PHE A 281 3.62 17.87 -2.96
CA PHE A 281 4.58 18.12 -1.88
C PHE A 281 4.12 17.71 -0.46
N TYR A 282 2.87 17.30 -0.24
CA TYR A 282 2.30 17.23 1.11
C TYR A 282 2.98 16.20 2.03
N SER A 283 3.23 15.00 1.52
CA SER A 283 3.98 13.93 2.20
C SER A 283 5.44 14.32 2.47
N GLN A 284 6.07 15.02 1.54
CA GLN A 284 7.44 15.54 1.69
C GLN A 284 7.51 16.55 2.84
N LEU A 285 6.59 17.50 2.90
CA LEU A 285 6.49 18.49 3.99
C LEU A 285 6.23 17.83 5.36
N ALA A 286 5.44 16.75 5.39
CA ALA A 286 5.25 15.96 6.60
C ALA A 286 6.56 15.28 7.06
N ALA A 287 7.26 14.58 6.16
CA ALA A 287 8.56 13.96 6.44
C ALA A 287 9.61 14.98 6.92
N LEU A 288 9.72 16.13 6.25
CA LEU A 288 10.68 17.20 6.58
C LEU A 288 10.51 17.77 8.00
N ARG A 289 9.28 17.83 8.52
CA ARG A 289 8.97 18.24 9.90
C ARG A 289 9.51 17.27 10.95
N THR A 290 9.55 15.98 10.63
CA THR A 290 10.14 14.95 11.49
C THR A 290 11.69 15.04 11.54
N GLY A 291 12.30 15.93 10.75
CA GLY A 291 13.75 16.05 10.59
C GLY A 291 14.35 15.08 9.57
N MET A 292 13.51 14.36 8.80
CA MET A 292 14.00 13.62 7.63
C MET A 292 14.46 14.58 6.53
N ARG A 293 15.40 14.13 5.70
CA ARG A 293 16.03 14.88 4.61
C ARG A 293 16.23 13.99 3.39
N GLU A 294 16.06 14.55 2.21
CA GLU A 294 16.14 13.86 0.92
C GLU A 294 17.53 13.24 0.72
N SER A 295 17.56 11.99 0.24
CA SER A 295 18.81 11.27 -0.04
C SER A 295 18.78 10.37 -1.29
N ALA A 296 17.60 10.02 -1.82
CA ALA A 296 17.46 9.43 -3.15
C ALA A 296 16.17 9.84 -3.85
N LEU A 297 16.15 9.74 -5.18
CA LEU A 297 14.96 9.84 -6.03
C LEU A 297 14.79 8.53 -6.81
N PHE A 298 13.71 7.82 -6.51
CA PHE A 298 13.29 6.63 -7.23
C PHE A 298 12.31 7.03 -8.33
N VAL A 299 12.79 7.00 -9.57
CA VAL A 299 11.98 7.36 -10.75
C VAL A 299 11.08 6.19 -11.12
N SER A 300 9.83 6.47 -11.54
CA SER A 300 8.88 5.47 -12.06
C SER A 300 8.61 4.28 -11.10
N HIS A 301 8.61 4.53 -9.78
CA HIS A 301 8.60 3.49 -8.76
C HIS A 301 7.28 2.73 -8.62
N LEU A 302 6.13 3.40 -8.72
CA LEU A 302 4.83 2.78 -8.39
C LEU A 302 3.69 3.19 -9.31
N ASN A 303 2.65 2.36 -9.40
CA ASN A 303 1.41 2.70 -10.11
C ASN A 303 0.66 3.82 -9.36
N PRO A 304 0.08 4.83 -10.06
CA PRO A 304 -0.46 6.02 -9.43
C PRO A 304 -1.48 5.72 -8.32
N LEU A 305 -1.28 6.33 -7.15
CA LEU A 305 -2.17 6.18 -6.00
C LEU A 305 -3.43 7.04 -6.19
N ALA A 306 -4.62 6.47 -6.01
CA ALA A 306 -5.86 7.24 -6.00
C ALA A 306 -6.07 7.88 -4.62
N ILE A 307 -5.83 9.18 -4.51
CA ILE A 307 -6.01 9.94 -3.26
C ILE A 307 -7.29 10.79 -3.35
N PRO A 308 -8.40 10.41 -2.69
CA PRO A 308 -9.64 11.17 -2.77
C PRO A 308 -9.48 12.61 -2.27
N ASN A 309 -10.01 13.55 -3.06
CA ASN A 309 -9.96 15.00 -2.86
C ASN A 309 -8.58 15.66 -3.05
N ILE A 310 -7.58 14.97 -3.61
CA ILE A 310 -6.40 15.63 -4.19
C ILE A 310 -6.50 15.55 -5.71
N LYS A 311 -6.43 16.70 -6.39
CA LYS A 311 -6.31 16.77 -7.85
C LYS A 311 -4.84 16.68 -8.24
N ASP A 312 -4.31 15.47 -8.20
CA ASP A 312 -2.95 15.20 -8.66
C ASP A 312 -2.86 15.25 -10.19
N GLN A 313 -1.65 15.47 -10.70
CA GLN A 313 -1.40 15.35 -12.14
C GLN A 313 -1.46 13.87 -12.54
N ALA A 314 -2.09 13.61 -13.68
CA ALA A 314 -2.17 12.27 -14.26
C ALA A 314 -0.77 11.82 -14.75
N VAL A 315 0.02 11.27 -13.83
CA VAL A 315 1.27 10.55 -14.13
C VAL A 315 0.93 9.10 -14.49
N SER A 316 1.71 8.47 -15.37
CA SER A 316 1.52 7.07 -15.75
C SER A 316 2.12 6.10 -14.72
N ARG A 317 3.23 6.51 -14.08
CA ARG A 317 3.83 5.94 -12.87
C ARG A 317 4.34 7.08 -11.99
N GLU A 318 4.23 6.92 -10.69
CA GLU A 318 4.63 7.89 -9.68
C GLU A 318 6.11 7.68 -9.30
N SER A 319 6.81 8.78 -9.04
CA SER A 319 8.20 8.76 -8.55
C SER A 319 8.24 9.14 -7.07
N LEU A 320 9.24 8.63 -6.34
CA LEU A 320 9.36 8.82 -4.90
C LEU A 320 10.67 9.53 -4.54
N LEU A 321 10.57 10.59 -3.74
CA LEU A 321 11.70 11.06 -2.95
C LEU A 321 11.82 10.21 -1.69
N TYR A 322 13.00 9.64 -1.49
CA TYR A 322 13.38 8.95 -0.27
C TYR A 322 14.00 9.94 0.70
N LEU A 323 13.39 10.09 1.87
CA LEU A 323 13.88 10.94 2.95
C LEU A 323 14.28 10.09 4.14
N VAL A 324 15.39 10.45 4.80
CA VAL A 324 15.91 9.73 5.98
C VAL A 324 16.25 10.71 7.10
N ARG A 325 16.00 10.30 8.34
CA ARG A 325 16.54 10.92 9.55
C ARG A 325 17.43 9.90 10.26
N ILE A 326 18.73 10.13 10.19
CA ILE A 326 19.74 9.34 10.90
C ILE A 326 19.82 9.86 12.35
N PHE A 327 19.73 8.95 13.32
CA PHE A 327 19.89 9.25 14.74
C PHE A 327 21.37 9.18 15.15
N ASP A 328 22.07 8.12 14.73
CA ASP A 328 23.49 7.93 14.97
C ASP A 328 24.33 8.34 13.75
N ARG A 329 25.04 9.46 13.91
CA ARG A 329 25.77 10.15 12.83
C ARG A 329 27.27 9.87 12.84
N ASN A 330 27.80 9.20 13.87
CA ASN A 330 29.23 9.12 14.11
C ASN A 330 29.89 7.86 13.51
N HIS A 331 29.10 6.82 13.23
CA HIS A 331 29.61 5.51 12.82
C HIS A 331 29.53 5.27 11.30
N ARG A 332 29.86 6.28 10.47
CA ARG A 332 29.96 6.11 9.01
C ARG A 332 31.32 5.56 8.60
N GLN A 333 31.29 4.49 7.80
CA GLN A 333 32.49 3.90 7.22
C GLN A 333 32.99 4.75 6.03
N PRO A 334 34.29 4.69 5.67
CA PRO A 334 34.80 5.40 4.50
C PRO A 334 34.13 4.95 3.19
N TYR A 335 33.78 5.90 2.32
CA TYR A 335 33.14 5.64 1.05
C TYR A 335 34.16 5.57 -0.10
N TYR A 336 34.07 4.49 -0.87
CA TYR A 336 34.61 4.34 -2.22
C TYR A 336 33.52 4.74 -3.22
N ALA A 337 33.39 6.04 -3.45
CA ALA A 337 32.41 6.60 -4.38
C ALA A 337 32.97 6.68 -5.82
N PRO A 338 32.18 6.35 -6.86
CA PRO A 338 32.51 6.66 -8.24
C PRO A 338 32.83 8.15 -8.42
N SER A 339 33.89 8.45 -9.16
CA SER A 339 34.40 9.83 -9.32
C SER A 339 33.34 10.81 -9.82
N ARG A 340 32.52 10.39 -10.80
CA ARG A 340 31.40 11.14 -11.37
C ARG A 340 30.32 11.54 -10.34
N HIS A 341 30.10 10.72 -9.32
CA HIS A 341 29.04 10.92 -8.32
C HIS A 341 29.54 11.51 -7.00
N ARG A 342 30.86 11.57 -6.78
CA ARG A 342 31.49 11.93 -5.49
C ARG A 342 30.96 13.23 -4.89
N GLU A 343 30.77 14.29 -5.68
CA GLU A 343 30.27 15.58 -5.16
C GLU A 343 28.77 15.52 -4.82
N MET A 344 27.92 14.89 -5.64
CA MET A 344 26.51 14.71 -5.30
C MET A 344 26.34 13.83 -4.04
N ILE A 345 27.16 12.77 -3.93
CA ILE A 345 27.24 11.93 -2.74
C ILE A 345 27.60 12.78 -1.51
N ALA A 346 28.61 13.65 -1.62
CA ALA A 346 28.98 14.56 -0.53
C ALA A 346 27.85 15.54 -0.17
N GLN A 347 27.09 16.05 -1.15
CA GLN A 347 25.95 16.93 -0.92
C GLN A 347 24.78 16.22 -0.23
N ILE A 348 24.44 15.00 -0.63
CA ILE A 348 23.40 14.17 0.02
C ILE A 348 23.77 13.93 1.50
N VAL A 349 25.01 13.53 1.76
CA VAL A 349 25.48 13.23 3.12
C VAL A 349 25.44 14.47 4.01
N ARG A 350 25.81 15.65 3.46
CA ARG A 350 25.62 16.95 4.13
C ARG A 350 24.13 17.28 4.37
N ASN A 351 23.24 16.99 3.42
CA ASN A 351 21.80 17.26 3.56
C ASN A 351 21.19 16.46 4.73
N VAL A 352 21.55 15.19 4.89
CA VAL A 352 21.12 14.35 6.03
C VAL A 352 21.86 14.67 7.35
N SER A 353 22.63 15.76 7.38
CA SER A 353 23.39 16.25 8.54
C SER A 353 24.46 15.29 9.06
N ALA A 354 25.11 14.56 8.15
CA ALA A 354 26.26 13.70 8.41
C ALA A 354 27.52 14.22 7.68
N THR A 355 28.67 13.59 7.92
CA THR A 355 29.95 13.93 7.28
C THR A 355 30.39 12.78 6.38
N ALA A 356 30.62 13.05 5.10
CA ALA A 356 31.16 12.07 4.17
C ALA A 356 32.67 11.91 4.41
N ASN A 357 33.10 10.70 4.75
CA ASN A 357 34.50 10.32 4.70
C ASN A 357 34.73 9.53 3.40
N PHE A 358 35.72 9.91 2.59
CA PHE A 358 36.01 9.24 1.32
C PHE A 358 37.38 8.57 1.41
N ALA A 359 37.44 7.29 1.07
CA ALA A 359 38.69 6.56 0.93
C ALA A 359 39.36 6.83 -0.43
N ASP A 360 40.67 6.59 -0.51
CA ASP A 360 41.40 6.60 -1.77
C ASP A 360 40.98 5.40 -2.63
N VAL A 361 40.64 5.67 -3.88
CA VAL A 361 40.21 4.63 -4.83
C VAL A 361 41.44 3.95 -5.43
N PRO A 362 41.63 2.63 -5.27
CA PRO A 362 42.72 1.91 -5.89
C PRO A 362 42.49 1.80 -7.41
N ARG A 363 43.56 1.61 -8.18
CA ARG A 363 43.46 1.42 -9.64
C ARG A 363 42.71 0.13 -10.02
N GLU A 364 42.85 -0.90 -9.21
CA GLU A 364 42.16 -2.18 -9.33
C GLU A 364 41.63 -2.59 -7.95
N ALA A 365 40.43 -3.16 -7.90
CA ALA A 365 39.91 -3.75 -6.68
C ALA A 365 40.26 -5.25 -6.64
N PRO A 366 40.86 -5.78 -5.55
CA PRO A 366 41.06 -7.21 -5.41
C PRO A 366 39.70 -7.90 -5.24
N LEU A 367 39.34 -8.74 -6.22
CA LEU A 367 38.05 -9.46 -6.24
C LEU A 367 38.24 -10.97 -6.06
N PRO A 368 37.39 -11.63 -5.25
CA PRO A 368 37.23 -13.08 -5.31
C PRO A 368 36.59 -13.49 -6.64
N ASP A 369 36.69 -14.77 -7.01
CA ASP A 369 36.09 -15.26 -8.27
C ASP A 369 34.58 -15.08 -8.32
N ARG A 370 33.89 -15.21 -7.16
CA ARG A 370 32.44 -15.07 -7.03
C ARG A 370 32.00 -14.00 -6.06
N GLY A 371 31.09 -13.15 -6.53
CA GLY A 371 30.36 -12.18 -5.73
C GLY A 371 29.24 -12.82 -4.89
N GLU A 372 28.55 -11.98 -4.15
CA GLU A 372 27.32 -12.32 -3.43
C GLU A 372 26.25 -11.30 -3.79
N THR A 373 25.19 -11.76 -4.42
CA THR A 373 24.06 -10.93 -4.87
C THR A 373 22.75 -11.43 -4.27
N GLU A 374 21.86 -10.50 -3.96
CA GLU A 374 20.52 -10.78 -3.45
C GLU A 374 19.50 -10.06 -4.33
N THR A 375 18.39 -10.73 -4.64
CA THR A 375 17.37 -10.23 -5.57
C THR A 375 15.97 -10.30 -4.99
N ARG A 376 15.16 -9.30 -5.32
CA ARG A 376 13.72 -9.27 -5.03
C ARG A 376 12.97 -8.57 -6.16
N THR A 377 11.73 -8.98 -6.40
CA THR A 377 10.78 -8.25 -7.26
C THR A 377 9.52 -7.91 -6.47
N ASP A 378 8.74 -6.95 -6.93
CA ASP A 378 7.47 -6.57 -6.30
C ASP A 378 6.29 -6.48 -7.29
N THR A 379 5.11 -6.24 -6.71
CA THR A 379 3.83 -6.08 -7.42
C THR A 379 3.71 -4.75 -8.18
N GLN A 380 4.65 -3.82 -8.00
CA GLN A 380 4.75 -2.59 -8.80
C GLN A 380 5.61 -2.79 -10.05
N GLN A 381 6.03 -4.02 -10.36
CA GLN A 381 6.93 -4.35 -11.46
C GLN A 381 8.33 -3.75 -11.26
N SER A 382 8.77 -3.57 -10.00
CA SER A 382 10.12 -3.16 -9.67
C SER A 382 11.02 -4.35 -9.33
N GLY A 383 12.25 -4.32 -9.83
CA GLY A 383 13.31 -5.26 -9.46
C GLY A 383 14.32 -4.59 -8.52
N TYR A 384 14.82 -5.33 -7.53
CA TYR A 384 15.83 -4.88 -6.58
C TYR A 384 16.99 -5.87 -6.58
N LEU A 385 18.15 -5.45 -7.08
CA LEU A 385 19.39 -6.22 -7.13
C LEU A 385 20.39 -5.61 -6.16
N VAL A 386 20.82 -6.36 -5.16
CA VAL A 386 21.76 -5.91 -4.13
C VAL A 386 23.07 -6.66 -4.23
N ILE A 387 24.18 -5.94 -4.38
CA ILE A 387 25.53 -6.52 -4.40
C ILE A 387 26.07 -6.55 -2.97
N ARG A 388 25.92 -7.66 -2.25
CA ARG A 388 26.43 -7.80 -0.88
C ARG A 388 27.96 -7.87 -0.86
N ARG A 389 28.55 -8.58 -1.82
CA ARG A 389 30.01 -8.60 -2.06
C ARG A 389 30.31 -8.64 -3.55
N TRP A 390 31.27 -7.85 -4.00
CA TRP A 390 31.77 -7.92 -5.37
C TRP A 390 32.64 -9.17 -5.61
N GLY A 391 32.59 -9.70 -6.83
CA GLY A 391 33.48 -10.73 -7.35
C GLY A 391 33.65 -10.61 -8.87
N ARG A 392 34.56 -11.38 -9.46
CA ARG A 392 34.91 -11.29 -10.89
C ARG A 392 33.73 -11.56 -11.84
N ASP A 393 32.75 -12.34 -11.38
CA ASP A 393 31.50 -12.64 -12.08
C ASP A 393 30.42 -11.54 -11.97
N THR A 394 30.55 -10.57 -11.06
CA THR A 394 29.42 -9.71 -10.65
C THR A 394 28.83 -8.88 -11.80
N LEU A 395 29.65 -8.34 -12.70
CA LEU A 395 29.15 -7.61 -13.88
C LEU A 395 28.39 -8.51 -14.86
N HIS A 396 28.84 -9.77 -15.02
CA HIS A 396 28.14 -10.75 -15.84
C HIS A 396 26.79 -11.11 -15.21
N THR A 397 26.76 -11.41 -13.90
CA THR A 397 25.53 -11.69 -13.15
C THR A 397 24.54 -10.53 -13.20
N VAL A 398 24.99 -9.28 -13.07
CA VAL A 398 24.13 -8.09 -13.21
C VAL A 398 23.52 -8.03 -14.61
N SER A 399 24.31 -8.27 -15.66
CA SER A 399 23.85 -8.27 -17.05
C SER A 399 22.81 -9.38 -17.33
N GLU A 400 23.02 -10.59 -16.83
CA GLU A 400 22.06 -11.70 -16.95
C GLU A 400 20.73 -11.39 -16.23
N ILE A 401 20.79 -10.90 -14.99
CA ILE A 401 19.60 -10.52 -14.21
C ILE A 401 18.84 -9.38 -14.90
N LEU A 402 19.55 -8.35 -15.36
CA LEU A 402 18.98 -7.23 -16.12
C LEU A 402 18.25 -7.73 -17.38
N ARG A 403 18.88 -8.60 -18.17
CA ARG A 403 18.27 -9.15 -19.40
C ARG A 403 16.98 -9.93 -19.08
N ASN A 404 17.00 -10.79 -18.06
CA ASN A 404 15.84 -11.58 -17.66
C ASN A 404 14.70 -10.67 -17.17
N TRP A 405 14.98 -9.71 -16.29
CA TRP A 405 13.96 -8.78 -15.78
C TRP A 405 13.41 -7.82 -16.84
N CYS A 406 14.19 -7.50 -17.87
CA CYS A 406 13.68 -6.78 -19.04
C CYS A 406 12.69 -7.62 -19.84
N LEU A 407 12.94 -8.94 -20.00
CA LEU A 407 12.02 -9.88 -20.66
C LEU A 407 10.75 -10.12 -19.82
N ASP A 408 10.87 -10.21 -18.49
CA ASP A 408 9.76 -10.31 -17.54
C ASP A 408 8.92 -9.01 -17.43
N ARG A 409 9.34 -7.95 -18.15
CA ARG A 409 8.69 -6.63 -18.19
C ARG A 409 8.60 -5.96 -16.81
N LEU A 410 9.67 -6.07 -16.01
CA LEU A 410 9.87 -5.15 -14.90
C LEU A 410 10.09 -3.74 -15.46
N GLU A 411 9.40 -2.76 -14.93
CA GLU A 411 9.35 -1.38 -15.42
C GLU A 411 10.56 -0.56 -14.95
N THR A 412 11.08 -0.90 -13.77
CA THR A 412 12.22 -0.19 -13.16
C THR A 412 13.04 -1.14 -12.31
N ILE A 413 14.36 -1.08 -12.44
CA ILE A 413 15.29 -1.97 -11.74
C ILE A 413 16.24 -1.11 -10.91
N TYR A 414 16.31 -1.37 -9.61
CA TYR A 414 17.18 -0.68 -8.66
C TYR A 414 18.39 -1.57 -8.32
N LEU A 415 19.58 -0.98 -8.40
CA LEU A 415 20.86 -1.62 -8.14
C LEU A 415 21.53 -0.98 -6.93
N TYR A 416 21.80 -1.78 -5.91
CA TYR A 416 22.35 -1.34 -4.63
C TYR A 416 23.81 -1.79 -4.51
N LEU A 417 24.71 -0.82 -4.43
CA LEU A 417 26.15 -1.03 -4.42
C LEU A 417 26.75 -0.59 -3.06
N PRO A 418 27.59 -1.42 -2.43
CA PRO A 418 28.11 -1.13 -1.09
C PRO A 418 29.19 -0.05 -1.20
N LEU A 419 28.94 1.15 -0.65
CA LEU A 419 29.92 2.24 -0.71
C LEU A 419 31.21 1.93 0.07
N THR A 420 31.20 0.91 0.93
CA THR A 420 32.36 0.49 1.73
C THR A 420 33.34 -0.42 0.98
N GLN A 421 33.03 -0.84 -0.25
CA GLN A 421 33.89 -1.73 -1.04
C GLN A 421 34.55 -0.96 -2.21
N PRO A 422 35.89 -1.03 -2.39
CA PRO A 422 36.60 -0.33 -3.47
C PRO A 422 36.06 -0.58 -4.87
N ALA A 423 35.58 -1.80 -5.12
CA ALA A 423 34.99 -2.22 -6.38
C ALA A 423 33.79 -1.35 -6.82
N THR A 424 33.04 -0.77 -5.88
CA THR A 424 31.94 0.16 -6.18
C THR A 424 32.42 1.43 -6.87
N ALA A 425 33.63 1.92 -6.54
CA ALA A 425 34.23 3.06 -7.23
C ALA A 425 34.90 2.68 -8.56
N VAL A 426 35.49 1.47 -8.62
CA VAL A 426 36.22 0.97 -9.80
C VAL A 426 35.28 0.60 -10.94
N TYR A 427 34.21 -0.16 -10.67
CA TYR A 427 33.29 -0.70 -11.69
C TYR A 427 31.98 0.11 -11.82
N GLY A 428 31.92 1.30 -11.23
CA GLY A 428 30.74 2.16 -11.31
C GLY A 428 30.42 2.59 -12.75
N SER A 429 31.45 2.81 -13.58
CA SER A 429 31.30 3.17 -15.00
C SER A 429 30.75 2.03 -15.85
N ASP A 430 31.14 0.78 -15.60
CA ASP A 430 30.66 -0.39 -16.34
C ASP A 430 29.13 -0.56 -16.17
N LEU A 431 28.62 -0.22 -14.99
CA LEU A 431 27.18 -0.20 -14.71
C LEU A 431 26.47 0.97 -15.41
N GLU A 432 27.11 2.13 -15.54
CA GLU A 432 26.60 3.24 -16.36
C GLU A 432 26.58 2.89 -17.86
N GLU A 433 27.52 2.06 -18.34
CA GLU A 433 27.51 1.53 -19.71
C GLU A 433 26.37 0.53 -19.94
N MET A 434 26.00 -0.25 -18.91
CA MET A 434 24.74 -1.02 -18.86
C MET A 434 23.47 -0.14 -18.74
N SER A 435 23.61 1.19 -18.85
CA SER A 435 22.53 2.19 -18.78
C SER A 435 21.83 2.29 -17.41
N PHE A 436 22.43 1.77 -16.33
CA PHE A 436 22.06 2.21 -14.99
C PHE A 436 22.48 3.66 -14.79
N PHE A 437 21.72 4.41 -13.99
CA PHE A 437 22.05 5.80 -13.66
C PHE A 437 21.77 6.10 -12.18
N PHE A 438 22.34 7.18 -11.68
CA PHE A 438 22.25 7.57 -10.27
C PHE A 438 20.80 7.74 -9.79
N ALA A 439 20.47 7.16 -8.63
CA ALA A 439 19.23 7.41 -7.90
C ALA A 439 19.48 8.15 -6.57
N GLY A 440 20.53 7.78 -5.83
CA GLY A 440 20.90 8.42 -4.57
C GLY A 440 21.72 7.55 -3.63
N ILE A 441 21.58 7.79 -2.33
CA ILE A 441 22.18 7.00 -1.25
C ILE A 441 21.09 6.52 -0.29
N MET A 442 21.19 5.26 0.13
CA MET A 442 20.42 4.75 1.28
C MET A 442 21.34 4.43 2.45
N SER A 443 20.86 4.71 3.67
CA SER A 443 21.60 4.37 4.89
C SER A 443 21.65 2.85 5.07
N GLY A 444 22.84 2.32 5.36
CA GLY A 444 23.06 0.91 5.62
C GLY A 444 23.45 0.64 7.07
N HIS A 445 23.47 -0.65 7.44
CA HIS A 445 23.63 -1.05 8.83
C HIS A 445 25.05 -0.68 9.32
N SER A 446 25.13 -0.01 10.47
CA SER A 446 26.40 0.45 11.06
C SER A 446 27.23 1.29 10.09
N GLY A 447 26.53 2.14 9.32
CA GLY A 447 27.10 3.11 8.40
C GLY A 447 27.74 2.52 7.13
N ALA A 448 27.45 1.24 6.82
CA ALA A 448 27.78 0.63 5.54
C ALA A 448 26.76 1.03 4.47
N ASP A 449 26.73 2.32 4.13
CA ASP A 449 25.72 2.93 3.25
C ASP A 449 25.80 2.41 1.80
N TRP A 450 24.68 2.53 1.09
CA TRP A 450 24.49 2.02 -0.26
C TRP A 450 24.41 3.16 -1.27
N LEU A 451 25.23 3.10 -2.32
CA LEU A 451 24.96 3.83 -3.56
C LEU A 451 23.82 3.11 -4.28
N VAL A 452 22.77 3.85 -4.62
CA VAL A 452 21.65 3.30 -5.38
C VAL A 452 21.66 3.86 -6.78
N MET A 453 21.68 2.96 -7.75
CA MET A 453 21.48 3.25 -9.17
C MET A 453 20.13 2.66 -9.60
N GLN A 454 19.60 3.12 -10.73
CA GLN A 454 18.32 2.68 -11.29
C GLN A 454 18.41 2.55 -12.81
N TYR A 455 17.55 1.71 -13.38
CA TYR A 455 17.40 1.47 -14.82
C TYR A 455 15.91 1.51 -15.18
N LEU A 456 15.56 2.20 -16.27
CA LEU A 456 14.20 2.35 -16.77
C LEU A 456 14.01 1.48 -18.02
N ASN A 457 13.25 0.39 -17.90
CA ASN A 457 13.07 -0.57 -18.99
C ASN A 457 12.07 -0.06 -20.03
N ASN A 458 12.57 0.35 -21.21
CA ASN A 458 11.75 0.84 -22.33
C ASN A 458 10.78 1.99 -21.95
N ARG A 459 11.16 2.79 -20.95
CA ARG A 459 10.41 3.94 -20.46
C ARG A 459 11.17 5.25 -20.72
N ARG A 460 10.41 6.34 -20.77
CA ARG A 460 10.89 7.72 -20.62
C ARG A 460 10.06 8.38 -19.52
N ASN A 461 10.71 9.11 -18.63
CA ASN A 461 10.03 9.81 -17.55
C ASN A 461 10.03 11.33 -17.78
N ASP A 462 8.91 12.00 -17.55
CA ASP A 462 8.84 13.47 -17.55
C ASP A 462 9.24 14.03 -16.18
N TYR A 463 10.50 14.42 -16.07
CA TYR A 463 11.04 15.06 -14.86
C TYR A 463 10.39 16.42 -14.54
N GLY A 464 9.70 17.06 -15.49
CA GLY A 464 8.92 18.27 -15.24
C GLY A 464 7.69 18.04 -14.36
N LEU A 465 7.24 16.78 -14.22
CA LEU A 465 6.15 16.39 -13.32
C LEU A 465 6.65 16.01 -11.91
N ILE A 466 7.94 15.79 -11.71
CA ILE A 466 8.54 15.43 -10.42
C ILE A 466 8.77 16.71 -9.60
N LYS A 467 8.11 16.80 -8.44
CA LYS A 467 8.14 18.00 -7.59
C LYS A 467 8.89 17.74 -6.28
N ALA A 468 9.80 18.65 -5.92
CA ALA A 468 10.51 18.66 -4.63
C ALA A 468 10.19 19.88 -3.76
N ALA A 469 9.86 19.63 -2.49
CA ALA A 469 9.46 20.64 -1.51
C ALA A 469 10.62 21.55 -1.04
N THR A 470 11.88 21.12 -1.20
CA THR A 470 13.07 21.88 -0.81
C THR A 470 13.93 22.27 -2.02
N PRO A 471 14.81 23.27 -1.89
CA PRO A 471 15.83 23.55 -2.90
C PRO A 471 16.75 22.36 -3.16
N PHE A 472 17.11 21.59 -2.12
CA PHE A 472 17.99 20.43 -2.28
C PHE A 472 17.32 19.28 -3.06
N GLY A 473 16.04 18.99 -2.79
CA GLY A 473 15.31 17.99 -3.56
C GLY A 473 15.24 18.34 -5.05
N LYS A 474 15.21 19.63 -5.42
CA LYS A 474 15.30 20.07 -6.83
C LYS A 474 16.69 19.78 -7.42
N ILE A 475 17.76 20.12 -6.70
CA ILE A 475 19.14 19.80 -7.09
C ILE A 475 19.31 18.28 -7.31
N LEU A 476 18.73 17.45 -6.46
CA LEU A 476 18.73 16.00 -6.61
C LEU A 476 17.95 15.53 -7.85
N ILE A 477 16.75 16.07 -8.10
CA ILE A 477 15.97 15.78 -9.31
C ILE A 477 16.75 16.14 -10.58
N ASP A 478 17.32 17.35 -10.64
CA ASP A 478 18.10 17.81 -11.80
C ASP A 478 19.35 16.94 -12.02
N TYR A 479 20.02 16.50 -10.94
CA TYR A 479 21.17 15.60 -11.05
C TYR A 479 20.78 14.21 -11.57
N VAL A 480 19.71 13.62 -11.04
CA VAL A 480 19.20 12.31 -11.51
C VAL A 480 18.77 12.39 -12.97
N ARG A 481 18.04 13.45 -13.34
CA ARG A 481 17.66 13.74 -14.74
C ARG A 481 18.88 13.83 -15.68
N ASN A 482 19.96 14.47 -15.23
CA ASN A 482 21.19 14.59 -16.02
C ASN A 482 22.01 13.29 -16.09
N CYS A 483 21.71 12.31 -15.22
CA CYS A 483 22.31 10.97 -15.29
C CYS A 483 21.48 10.00 -16.15
N ASP A 484 20.16 10.18 -16.22
CA ASP A 484 19.24 9.35 -17.01
C ASP A 484 19.58 9.39 -18.52
N PRO A 485 19.97 8.24 -19.12
CA PRO A 485 20.36 8.18 -20.52
C PRO A 485 19.20 8.43 -21.49
N THR A 486 17.95 8.42 -21.01
CA THR A 486 16.72 8.62 -21.80
C THR A 486 16.13 10.03 -21.71
N ALA A 487 16.54 10.81 -20.69
CA ALA A 487 15.97 12.14 -20.41
C ALA A 487 16.51 13.25 -21.33
N GLY A 488 17.67 13.03 -21.96
CA GLY A 488 18.24 13.92 -22.97
C GLY A 488 17.79 13.53 -24.37
N GLY A 489 17.19 14.47 -25.11
CA GLY A 489 16.82 14.29 -26.52
C GLY A 489 18.01 14.27 -27.48
N ASN A 490 18.97 13.38 -27.26
CA ASN A 490 20.14 13.19 -28.13
C ASN A 490 19.96 11.90 -28.94
N PRO A 491 19.51 11.95 -30.21
CA PRO A 491 19.05 10.79 -30.97
C PRO A 491 20.15 9.79 -31.38
N GLY A 492 21.39 9.97 -30.89
CA GLY A 492 22.54 9.13 -31.20
C GLY A 492 22.85 8.01 -30.20
N LYS A 493 22.29 8.01 -28.98
CA LYS A 493 22.35 6.85 -28.08
C LYS A 493 21.10 6.00 -28.21
N VAL A 494 21.06 5.24 -29.31
CA VAL A 494 20.18 4.07 -29.42
C VAL A 494 20.55 3.12 -28.27
N GLN A 495 19.56 2.57 -27.53
CA GLN A 495 19.82 1.44 -26.63
C GLN A 495 20.60 0.36 -27.42
N PRO A 496 21.61 -0.32 -26.84
CA PRO A 496 22.15 -1.51 -27.46
C PRO A 496 20.97 -2.43 -27.80
N ALA A 497 20.81 -2.78 -29.08
CA ALA A 497 19.67 -3.58 -29.52
C ALA A 497 19.68 -4.88 -28.71
N ALA A 498 18.56 -5.19 -28.05
CA ALA A 498 18.45 -6.39 -27.24
C ALA A 498 18.69 -7.64 -28.13
N LEU A 499 19.76 -8.36 -27.81
CA LEU A 499 20.03 -9.71 -28.30
C LEU A 499 19.44 -10.74 -27.34
#